data_AF-A0A931F2M1-F1
#
_entry.id   AF-A0A931F2M1-F1
#
_cell.length_a   1.000
_cell.length_b   1.000
_cell.length_c   1.000
_cell.angle_alpha   90.00
_cell.angle_beta   90.00
_cell.angle_gamma   90.00
#
_symmetry.space_group_name_H-M   'P 1'
#
loop_
_entity.id
_entity.type
_entity.pdbx_description
1 polymer ?
#
loop_
_entity_poly.entity_id
_entity_poly.type
_entity_poly.pdbx_seq_one_letter_code
_entity_poly.pdbx_strand_id
1 'polypeptide(L)'
;MTKHVISPQIGILGDTYACDCGVLIAGRMTAELHAAENDLCSSCLGSAEEELAPGLTRGCPACAATGRRKEQITWQLAYAEAEELITMTVVRGIVAGYDGPFRLSEIADTVRTGLGLPTGRLPVGPRVRDLLLQLQAAGEITMLSAPDELVGTDKVLYRDPQWQRARTLGL
;
A
#
# COMPACT_ATOMS: atom_id res chain seq x y z
N MET A 1 -2.10 16.94 26.60
CA MET A 1 -2.31 16.77 25.14
C MET A 1 -3.60 16.03 24.96
N THR A 2 -4.59 16.63 24.32
CA THR A 2 -5.88 15.98 24.04
C THR A 2 -5.65 14.89 23.01
N LYS A 3 -6.19 13.69 23.23
CA LYS A 3 -6.20 12.64 22.22
C LYS A 3 -7.28 13.01 21.20
N HIS A 4 -7.00 12.86 19.91
CA HIS A 4 -7.89 13.27 18.82
C HIS A 4 -8.26 12.10 17.89
N VAL A 5 -8.10 10.84 18.35
CA VAL A 5 -8.44 9.69 17.52
C VAL A 5 -9.92 9.76 17.17
N ILE A 6 -10.22 9.65 15.88
CA ILE A 6 -11.59 9.73 15.37
C ILE A 6 -12.06 8.31 15.05
N SER A 7 -13.17 7.91 15.66
CA SER A 7 -13.75 6.58 15.46
C SER A 7 -15.11 6.69 14.78
N PRO A 8 -15.43 5.78 13.83
CA PRO A 8 -16.78 5.70 13.29
C PRO A 8 -17.76 5.37 14.41
N GLN A 9 -18.94 5.98 14.35
CA GLN A 9 -20.05 5.72 15.25
C GLN A 9 -21.09 4.88 14.52
N ILE A 10 -21.45 3.74 15.12
CA ILE A 10 -22.49 2.86 14.58
C ILE A 10 -23.84 3.52 14.89
N GLY A 11 -24.40 4.22 13.91
CA GLY A 11 -25.66 4.94 14.01
C GLY A 11 -26.57 4.67 12.82
N ILE A 12 -27.89 4.82 13.04
CA ILE A 12 -28.94 4.60 12.03
C ILE A 12 -28.94 5.74 10.97
N LEU A 13 -28.23 6.84 11.25
CA LEU A 13 -28.21 8.08 10.46
C LEU A 13 -26.85 8.30 9.79
N GLY A 14 -26.47 7.43 8.85
CA GLY A 14 -25.28 7.58 8.00
C GLY A 14 -23.93 7.52 8.74
N ASP A 15 -22.84 7.77 8.00
CA ASP A 15 -21.47 7.68 8.52
C ASP A 15 -21.15 8.87 9.45
N THR A 16 -21.51 8.74 10.72
CA THR A 16 -21.12 9.68 11.78
C THR A 16 -19.80 9.25 12.43
N TYR A 17 -18.99 10.22 12.83
CA TYR A 17 -17.70 10.02 13.47
C TYR A 17 -17.63 10.79 14.78
N ALA A 18 -16.93 10.25 15.78
CA ALA A 18 -16.66 10.96 17.03
C ALA A 18 -15.15 11.07 17.25
N CYS A 19 -14.69 12.27 17.56
CA CYS A 19 -13.32 12.52 17.96
C CYS A 19 -13.20 12.43 19.48
N ASP A 20 -12.08 11.90 19.98
CA ASP A 20 -11.74 11.86 21.40
C ASP A 20 -11.74 13.26 22.08
N CYS A 21 -11.74 14.36 21.31
CA CYS A 21 -11.92 15.72 21.81
C CYS A 21 -13.39 16.11 22.11
N GLY A 22 -14.35 15.20 21.88
CA GLY A 22 -15.78 15.39 22.13
C GLY A 22 -16.59 15.93 20.96
N VAL A 23 -15.96 16.16 19.80
CA VAL A 23 -16.66 16.64 18.59
C VAL A 23 -17.32 15.48 17.85
N LEU A 24 -18.60 15.65 17.53
CA LEU A 24 -19.33 14.82 16.58
C LEU A 24 -19.16 15.38 15.17
N ILE A 25 -18.79 14.51 14.23
CA ILE A 25 -18.42 14.89 12.87
C ILE A 25 -19.33 14.13 11.90
N ALA A 26 -20.04 14.89 11.07
CA ALA A 26 -20.94 14.34 10.07
C ALA A 26 -20.17 14.03 8.78
N GLY A 27 -20.11 12.75 8.41
CA GLY A 27 -19.54 12.28 7.16
C GLY A 27 -18.02 12.13 7.19
N ARG A 28 -17.54 11.25 6.30
CA ARG A 28 -16.13 10.89 6.17
C ARG A 28 -15.24 12.07 5.81
N MET A 29 -15.64 12.89 4.82
CA MET A 29 -14.82 14.01 4.34
C MET A 29 -14.54 15.04 5.46
N THR A 30 -15.54 15.34 6.30
CA THR A 30 -15.40 16.24 7.44
C THR A 30 -14.47 15.65 8.50
N ALA A 31 -14.52 14.33 8.71
CA ALA A 31 -13.61 13.64 9.64
C ALA A 31 -12.16 13.66 9.14
N GLU A 32 -11.94 13.51 7.84
CA GLU A 32 -10.61 13.62 7.22
C GLU A 32 -10.03 15.03 7.35
N LEU A 33 -10.86 16.06 7.15
CA LEU A 33 -10.46 17.45 7.36
C LEU A 33 -10.13 17.71 8.83
N HIS A 34 -10.96 17.25 9.77
CA HIS A 34 -10.68 17.40 11.19
C HIS A 34 -9.39 16.67 11.61
N ALA A 35 -9.15 15.47 11.08
CA ALA A 35 -7.89 14.75 11.30
C ALA A 35 -6.70 15.56 10.76
N ALA A 36 -6.84 16.11 9.56
CA ALA A 36 -5.82 16.93 8.92
C ALA A 36 -5.43 18.16 9.75
N GLU A 37 -6.42 18.87 10.29
CA GLU A 37 -6.24 20.06 11.14
C GLU A 37 -5.57 19.75 12.49
N ASN A 38 -5.58 18.49 12.92
CA ASN A 38 -5.03 18.05 14.21
C ASN A 38 -3.78 17.17 14.07
N ASP A 39 -3.06 17.29 12.94
CA ASP A 39 -1.83 16.53 12.64
C ASP A 39 -2.00 15.00 12.67
N LEU A 40 -3.21 14.52 12.40
CA LEU A 40 -3.53 13.10 12.29
C LEU A 40 -3.58 12.65 10.83
N CYS A 41 -3.24 11.38 10.63
CA CYS A 41 -3.36 10.73 9.33
C CYS A 41 -4.83 10.76 8.89
N SER A 42 -5.12 11.34 7.73
CA SER A 42 -6.49 11.43 7.22
C SER A 42 -7.03 10.07 6.75
N SER A 43 -6.17 9.11 6.43
CA SER A 43 -6.61 7.77 5.98
C SER A 43 -7.14 6.92 7.15
N CYS A 44 -6.43 6.88 8.28
CA CYS A 44 -6.86 6.11 9.47
C CYS A 44 -7.51 6.98 10.56
N LEU A 45 -7.67 8.27 10.30
CA LEU A 45 -8.22 9.26 11.24
C LEU A 45 -7.55 9.26 12.62
N GLY A 46 -6.23 9.00 12.63
CA GLY A 46 -5.43 8.95 13.85
C GLY A 46 -5.41 7.61 14.59
N SER A 47 -6.18 6.60 14.15
CA SER A 47 -6.24 5.30 14.83
C SER A 47 -4.98 4.45 14.69
N ALA A 48 -4.08 4.79 13.76
CA ALA A 48 -2.91 4.00 13.36
C ALA A 48 -3.22 2.64 12.71
N GLU A 49 -4.48 2.24 12.63
CA GLU A 49 -4.92 0.95 12.10
C GLU A 49 -5.95 1.14 10.98
N GLU A 50 -6.09 0.12 10.15
CA GLU A 50 -7.17 0.01 9.18
C GLU A 50 -7.77 -1.40 9.23
N GLU A 51 -9.10 -1.47 9.16
CA GLU A 51 -9.82 -2.73 9.09
C GLU A 51 -9.95 -3.16 7.63
N LEU A 52 -9.29 -4.27 7.28
CA LEU A 52 -9.32 -4.80 5.91
C LEU A 52 -10.56 -5.65 5.65
N ALA A 53 -11.02 -6.35 6.68
CA ALA A 53 -12.20 -7.18 6.71
C ALA A 53 -12.67 -7.24 8.17
N PRO A 54 -13.94 -7.59 8.45
CA PRO A 54 -14.43 -7.68 9.81
C PRO A 54 -13.50 -8.50 10.73
N GLY A 55 -12.94 -7.86 11.75
CA GLY A 55 -12.03 -8.49 12.71
C GLY A 55 -10.58 -8.68 12.26
N LEU A 56 -10.22 -8.23 11.05
CA LEU A 56 -8.84 -8.18 10.59
C LEU A 56 -8.37 -6.73 10.45
N THR A 57 -7.60 -6.30 11.44
CA THR A 57 -6.91 -5.01 11.41
C THR A 57 -5.47 -5.18 10.97
N ARG A 58 -4.94 -4.17 10.28
CA ARG A 58 -3.50 -3.99 10.07
C ARG A 58 -3.09 -2.56 10.35
N GLY A 59 -1.81 -2.32 10.58
CA GLY A 59 -1.27 -0.98 10.66
C GLY A 59 -1.54 -0.18 9.37
N CYS A 60 -1.98 1.07 9.51
CA CYS A 60 -2.32 1.93 8.39
C CYS A 60 -1.08 2.19 7.51
N PRO A 61 -1.05 1.72 6.25
CA PRO A 61 0.10 1.87 5.38
C PRO A 61 0.32 3.32 4.98
N ALA A 62 -0.75 4.12 4.92
CA ALA A 62 -0.67 5.52 4.54
C ALA A 62 0.17 6.36 5.52
N CYS A 63 0.29 5.97 6.79
CA CYS A 63 1.10 6.67 7.79
C CYS A 63 2.06 5.75 8.54
N ALA A 64 2.42 4.60 7.97
CA ALA A 64 3.26 3.59 8.61
C ALA A 64 2.83 3.25 10.05
N ALA A 65 1.52 3.07 10.27
CA ALA A 65 0.92 2.75 11.56
C ALA A 65 1.21 3.74 12.71
N THR A 66 1.55 4.99 12.40
CA THR A 66 1.77 6.01 13.43
C THR A 66 0.51 6.78 13.80
N GLY A 67 -0.51 6.78 12.92
CA GLY A 67 -1.69 7.63 13.04
C GLY A 67 -1.42 9.10 12.75
N ARG A 68 -0.22 9.47 12.28
CA ARG A 68 0.22 10.87 12.16
C ARG A 68 0.27 11.37 10.73
N ARG A 69 -0.04 12.66 10.57
CA ARG A 69 -0.07 13.34 9.27
C ARG A 69 1.32 13.53 8.67
N LYS A 70 2.32 13.82 9.50
CA LYS A 70 3.70 14.05 9.03
C LYS A 70 4.25 12.82 8.31
N GLU A 71 4.07 11.65 8.90
CA GLU A 71 4.45 10.36 8.35
C GLU A 71 3.64 10.05 7.10
N GLN A 72 2.36 10.42 7.09
CA GLN A 72 1.52 10.31 5.89
C GLN A 72 2.07 11.13 4.71
N ILE A 73 2.40 12.40 4.93
CA ILE A 73 2.96 13.27 3.90
C ILE A 73 4.33 12.77 3.44
N THR A 74 5.18 12.36 4.39
CA THR A 74 6.52 11.82 4.08
C THR A 74 6.41 10.58 3.20
N TRP A 75 5.47 9.69 3.53
CA TRP A 75 5.21 8.49 2.75
C TRP A 75 4.65 8.79 1.37
N GLN A 76 3.72 9.74 1.25
CA GLN A 76 3.18 10.19 -0.04
C GLN A 76 4.25 10.80 -0.94
N LEU A 77 5.14 11.62 -0.39
CA LEU A 77 6.26 12.20 -1.14
C LEU A 77 7.21 11.11 -1.64
N ALA A 78 7.57 10.15 -0.78
CA ALA A 78 8.41 9.02 -1.16
C ALA A 78 7.74 8.14 -2.22
N TYR A 79 6.41 7.98 -2.14
CA TYR A 79 5.66 7.24 -3.15
C TYR A 79 5.65 7.96 -4.49
N ALA A 80 5.36 9.26 -4.52
CA ALA A 80 5.40 10.07 -5.75
C ALA A 80 6.81 10.04 -6.39
N GLU A 81 7.86 10.20 -5.60
CA GLU A 81 9.25 10.09 -6.05
C GLU A 81 9.54 8.69 -6.64
N ALA A 82 9.02 7.63 -6.01
CA ALA A 82 9.13 6.27 -6.54
C ALA A 82 8.37 6.08 -7.86
N GLU A 83 7.24 6.75 -8.08
CA GLU A 83 6.50 6.68 -9.35
C GLU A 83 7.27 7.32 -10.51
N GLU A 84 7.97 8.42 -10.24
CA GLU A 84 8.80 9.11 -11.22
C GLU A 84 10.06 8.30 -11.58
N LEU A 85 10.73 7.70 -10.60
CA LEU A 85 11.99 6.98 -10.80
C LEU A 85 11.78 5.54 -11.26
N ILE A 86 10.79 4.84 -10.70
CA ILE A 86 10.52 3.42 -10.95
C ILE A 86 9.34 3.34 -11.92
N THR A 87 9.68 3.44 -13.20
CA THR A 87 8.71 3.43 -14.31
C THR A 87 8.46 2.02 -14.83
N MET A 88 7.38 1.86 -15.58
CA MET A 88 7.08 0.61 -16.29
C MET A 88 8.22 0.18 -17.21
N THR A 89 8.85 1.11 -17.90
CA THR A 89 9.99 0.84 -18.80
C THR A 89 11.17 0.23 -18.05
N VAL A 90 11.49 0.75 -16.86
CA VAL A 90 12.57 0.22 -16.01
C VAL A 90 12.23 -1.22 -15.59
N VAL A 91 11.04 -1.46 -15.04
CA VAL A 91 10.65 -2.78 -14.57
C VAL A 91 10.59 -3.80 -15.72
N ARG A 92 10.02 -3.43 -16.87
CA ARG A 92 10.00 -4.29 -18.07
C ARG A 92 11.41 -4.63 -18.55
N GLY A 93 12.33 -3.66 -18.54
CA GLY A 93 13.74 -3.88 -18.88
C GLY A 93 14.44 -4.87 -17.96
N ILE A 94 14.19 -4.79 -16.65
CA ILE A 94 14.74 -5.73 -15.67
C ILE A 94 14.15 -7.13 -15.89
N VAL A 95 12.82 -7.24 -15.99
CA VAL A 95 12.12 -8.52 -16.23
C VAL A 95 12.59 -9.19 -17.52
N ALA A 96 12.94 -8.42 -18.55
CA ALA A 96 13.47 -8.95 -19.80
C ALA A 96 14.80 -9.71 -19.63
N GLY A 97 15.57 -9.43 -18.57
CA GLY A 97 16.79 -10.15 -18.22
C GLY A 97 16.58 -11.50 -17.54
N TYR A 98 15.35 -11.83 -17.14
CA TYR A 98 15.02 -13.11 -16.51
C TYR A 98 14.48 -14.09 -17.55
N ASP A 99 15.14 -15.25 -17.68
CA ASP A 99 14.70 -16.34 -18.55
C ASP A 99 13.81 -17.38 -17.82
N GLY A 100 13.94 -17.47 -16.50
CA GLY A 100 13.13 -18.31 -15.62
C GLY A 100 12.17 -17.53 -14.71
N PRO A 101 11.55 -18.21 -13.74
CA PRO A 101 10.74 -17.57 -12.70
C PRO A 101 11.55 -16.57 -11.88
N PHE A 102 10.90 -15.49 -11.43
CA PHE A 102 11.48 -14.43 -10.60
C PHE A 102 10.50 -13.99 -9.52
N ARG A 103 11.01 -13.53 -8.39
CA ARG A 103 10.24 -13.09 -7.22
C ARG A 103 10.12 -11.57 -7.15
N LEU A 104 9.12 -11.09 -6.41
CA LEU A 104 8.96 -9.66 -6.12
C LEU A 104 10.24 -9.06 -5.51
N SER A 105 10.79 -9.76 -4.51
CA SER A 105 12.00 -9.34 -3.80
C SER A 105 13.19 -9.15 -4.74
N GLU A 106 13.42 -10.07 -5.69
CA GLU A 106 14.52 -10.02 -6.64
C GLU A 106 14.44 -8.80 -7.57
N ILE A 107 13.24 -8.49 -8.08
CA ILE A 107 13.04 -7.30 -8.92
C ILE A 107 13.20 -6.03 -8.09
N ALA A 108 12.66 -5.99 -6.86
CA ALA A 108 12.79 -4.84 -5.98
C ALA A 108 14.26 -4.58 -5.58
N ASP A 109 15.03 -5.63 -5.33
CA ASP A 109 16.46 -5.53 -5.01
C ASP A 109 17.28 -5.07 -6.22
N THR A 110 16.94 -5.53 -7.42
CA THR A 110 17.57 -5.09 -8.67
C THR A 110 17.30 -3.61 -8.94
N VAL A 111 16.05 -3.15 -8.76
CA VAL A 111 15.70 -1.72 -8.86
C VAL A 111 16.46 -0.90 -7.82
N ARG A 112 16.48 -1.33 -6.55
CA ARG A 112 17.18 -0.62 -5.47
C ARG A 112 18.67 -0.48 -5.76
N THR A 113 19.31 -1.56 -6.22
CA THR A 113 20.72 -1.58 -6.61
C THR A 113 20.99 -0.67 -7.79
N GLY A 114 20.15 -0.73 -8.84
CA GLY A 114 20.30 0.10 -10.04
C GLY A 114 20.15 1.60 -9.77
N LEU A 115 19.33 1.98 -8.79
CA LEU A 115 19.15 3.38 -8.37
C LEU A 115 20.12 3.83 -7.27
N GLY A 116 20.99 2.94 -6.76
CA GLY A 116 21.92 3.25 -5.68
C GLY A 116 21.23 3.66 -4.37
N LEU A 117 20.02 3.14 -4.10
CA LEU A 117 19.20 3.58 -2.97
C LEU A 117 19.54 2.80 -1.69
N PRO A 118 19.70 3.47 -0.54
CA PRO A 118 19.80 2.79 0.73
C PRO A 118 18.46 2.11 1.09
N THR A 119 18.53 1.03 1.87
CA THR A 119 17.35 0.32 2.36
C THR A 119 16.40 1.27 3.09
N GLY A 120 15.12 1.27 2.70
CA GLY A 120 14.08 2.08 3.34
C GLY A 120 13.88 3.49 2.78
N ARG A 121 14.68 3.97 1.81
CA ARG A 121 14.55 5.34 1.25
C ARG A 121 13.30 5.56 0.41
N LEU A 122 12.86 4.53 -0.33
CA LEU A 122 11.68 4.57 -1.20
C LEU A 122 10.84 3.30 -1.02
N PRO A 123 9.52 3.37 -1.26
CA PRO A 123 8.63 2.21 -1.31
C PRO A 123 8.84 1.37 -2.58
N VAL A 124 10.08 0.91 -2.81
CA VAL A 124 10.47 0.15 -4.01
C VAL A 124 9.62 -1.12 -4.16
N GLY A 125 9.48 -1.90 -3.09
CA GLY A 125 8.70 -3.14 -3.10
C GLY A 125 7.23 -2.92 -3.51
N PRO A 126 6.47 -2.06 -2.81
CA PRO A 126 5.11 -1.70 -3.21
C PRO A 126 5.01 -1.22 -4.67
N ARG A 127 5.88 -0.30 -5.09
CA ARG A 127 5.85 0.23 -6.47
C ARG A 127 6.13 -0.85 -7.52
N VAL A 128 7.14 -1.68 -7.30
CA VAL A 128 7.48 -2.79 -8.20
C VAL A 128 6.32 -3.79 -8.28
N ARG A 129 5.71 -4.14 -7.15
CA ARG A 129 4.54 -5.04 -7.13
C ARG A 129 3.41 -4.49 -8.00
N ASP A 130 3.09 -3.22 -7.88
CA ASP A 130 1.99 -2.60 -8.64
C ASP A 130 2.26 -2.62 -10.15
N LEU A 131 3.52 -2.41 -10.55
CA LEU A 131 3.93 -2.52 -11.96
C LEU A 131 3.94 -3.96 -12.47
N LEU A 132 4.35 -4.94 -11.65
CA LEU A 132 4.27 -6.36 -12.01
C LEU A 132 2.81 -6.81 -12.19
N LEU A 133 1.90 -6.35 -11.33
CA LEU A 133 0.46 -6.62 -11.49
C LEU A 133 -0.09 -6.03 -12.79
N GLN A 134 0.37 -4.85 -13.20
CA GLN A 134 0.01 -4.26 -14.49
C GLN A 134 0.58 -5.06 -15.68
N LEU A 135 1.84 -5.53 -15.61
CA LEU A 135 2.42 -6.41 -16.62
C LEU A 135 1.66 -7.73 -16.74
N GLN A 136 1.21 -8.29 -15.60
CA GLN A 136 0.38 -9.48 -15.58
C GLN A 136 -0.98 -9.23 -16.23
N ALA A 137 -1.63 -8.11 -15.91
CA ALA A 137 -2.90 -7.72 -16.53
C ALA A 137 -2.77 -7.51 -18.05
N ALA A 138 -1.60 -7.06 -18.52
CA ALA A 138 -1.26 -6.94 -19.94
C ALA A 138 -0.86 -8.28 -20.60
N GLY A 139 -0.80 -9.38 -19.85
CA GLY A 139 -0.40 -10.70 -20.35
C GLY A 139 1.09 -10.86 -20.63
N GLU A 140 1.95 -9.93 -20.20
CA GLU A 140 3.40 -10.01 -20.44
C GLU A 140 4.07 -11.02 -19.50
N ILE A 141 3.52 -11.18 -18.29
CA ILE A 141 3.98 -12.12 -17.27
C ILE A 141 2.80 -12.89 -16.66
N THR A 142 3.08 -14.01 -16.01
CA THR A 142 2.09 -14.87 -15.35
C THR A 142 2.56 -15.16 -13.94
N MET A 143 1.65 -15.02 -12.97
CA MET A 143 1.93 -15.39 -11.57
C MET A 143 1.91 -16.91 -11.44
N LEU A 144 2.97 -17.45 -10.85
CA LEU A 144 3.12 -18.88 -10.58
C LEU A 144 2.81 -19.25 -9.13
N SER A 145 2.92 -18.29 -8.21
CA SER A 145 2.67 -18.53 -6.78
C SER A 145 1.21 -18.84 -6.49
N ALA A 146 1.00 -19.82 -5.61
CA ALA A 146 -0.22 -19.92 -4.83
C ALA A 146 -0.20 -18.86 -3.70
N PRO A 147 -1.37 -18.40 -3.23
CA PRO A 147 -1.45 -17.47 -2.11
C PRO A 147 -0.91 -18.11 -0.83
N ASP A 148 -0.16 -17.34 -0.04
CA ASP A 148 0.37 -17.77 1.26
C ASP A 148 -0.73 -17.87 2.32
N GLU A 149 -1.74 -17.01 2.23
CA GLU A 149 -2.84 -16.93 3.19
C GLU A 149 -4.13 -16.46 2.50
N LEU A 150 -5.26 -17.04 2.91
CA LEU A 150 -6.59 -16.54 2.58
C LEU A 150 -7.07 -15.62 3.70
N VAL A 151 -7.40 -14.39 3.33
CA VAL A 151 -7.87 -13.35 4.22
C VAL A 151 -9.36 -13.14 3.99
N GLY A 152 -10.20 -13.57 4.93
CA GLY A 152 -11.65 -13.50 4.77
C GLY A 152 -12.16 -14.47 3.70
N THR A 153 -13.17 -14.06 2.93
CA THR A 153 -13.80 -14.91 1.90
C THR A 153 -13.23 -14.69 0.50
N ASP A 154 -12.52 -13.60 0.25
CA ASP A 154 -12.16 -13.14 -1.10
C ASP A 154 -10.76 -12.53 -1.24
N LYS A 155 -10.00 -12.34 -0.16
CA LYS A 155 -8.66 -11.74 -0.22
C LYS A 155 -7.56 -12.78 -0.09
N VAL A 156 -6.46 -12.54 -0.79
CA VAL A 156 -5.29 -13.40 -0.84
C VAL A 156 -4.05 -12.61 -0.44
N LEU A 157 -3.23 -13.18 0.44
CA LEU A 157 -1.94 -12.62 0.81
C LEU A 157 -0.83 -13.34 0.04
N TYR A 158 0.03 -12.56 -0.61
CA TYR A 158 1.29 -13.02 -1.17
C TYR A 158 2.42 -12.23 -0.50
N ARG A 159 3.32 -12.92 0.21
CA ARG A 159 4.46 -12.31 0.90
C ARG A 159 5.60 -12.01 -0.07
N ASP A 160 5.94 -12.98 -0.92
CA ASP A 160 6.94 -12.83 -1.98
C ASP A 160 6.52 -13.60 -3.24
N PRO A 161 5.51 -13.10 -3.98
CA PRO A 161 4.98 -13.76 -5.16
C PRO A 161 6.04 -13.96 -6.24
N GLN A 162 5.89 -15.05 -6.99
CA GLN A 162 6.75 -15.44 -8.09
C GLN A 162 5.97 -15.31 -9.41
N TRP A 163 6.63 -14.76 -10.42
CA TRP A 163 6.14 -14.63 -11.79
C TRP A 163 7.11 -15.25 -12.78
N GLN A 164 6.64 -15.46 -14.00
CA GLN A 164 7.46 -15.79 -15.14
C GLN A 164 6.92 -15.06 -16.38
N ARG A 165 7.79 -14.77 -17.35
CA ARG A 165 7.35 -14.16 -18.62
C ARG A 165 6.44 -15.10 -19.40
N ALA A 166 5.32 -14.60 -19.92
CA ALA A 166 4.38 -15.41 -20.70
C ALA A 166 5.07 -16.05 -21.92
N ARG A 167 5.91 -15.28 -22.62
CA ARG A 167 6.66 -15.76 -23.80
C ARG A 167 7.59 -16.95 -23.53
N THR A 168 8.07 -17.15 -22.29
CA THR A 168 8.92 -18.31 -21.97
C THR A 168 8.11 -19.51 -21.50
N LEU A 169 6.82 -19.33 -21.22
CA LEU A 169 5.89 -20.41 -20.92
C LEU A 169 5.25 -21.02 -22.18
N GLY A 170 5.49 -20.43 -23.36
CA GLY A 170 4.86 -20.87 -24.61
C GLY A 170 3.36 -20.50 -24.70
N LEU A 171 2.94 -19.52 -23.90
CA LEU A 171 1.58 -18.96 -23.84
C LEU A 171 1.44 -17.73 -24.74
#